data_AF-A0A819KVN0-F1
#
_entry.id   AF-A0A819KVN0-F1
#
_cell.length_a   1.000
_cell.length_b   1.000
_cell.length_c   1.000
_cell.angle_alpha   90.00
_cell.angle_beta   90.00
_cell.angle_gamma   90.00
#
_symmetry.space_group_name_H-M   'P 1'
#
loop_
_entity.id
_entity.type
_entity.pdbx_description
1 polymer ?
#
loop_
_entity_poly.entity_id
_entity_poly.type
_entity_poly.pdbx_seq_one_letter_code
_entity_poly.pdbx_strand_id
1 'polypeptide(L)'
;LAVTLPSTPVSTLAPPPSPVTNGTALTTTPSPCQNGGVSVNGACKCPSGYNGINCQLKQDADLCRNIRCRNYGVCAIRKPNVLYEAVCLCRANFSGEYCEQQGTPGYCSTSSCMNGAACREEVIGATRTAYCDCPLGYRGVKCENRIY
;
A
#
# COMPACT_ATOMS: atom_id res chain seq x y z
N LEU A 1 16.64 52.50 -13.21
CA LEU A 1 15.40 52.73 -12.44
C LEU A 1 14.94 51.39 -11.88
N ALA A 2 15.04 51.19 -10.57
CA ALA A 2 14.46 50.05 -9.87
C ALA A 2 13.23 50.56 -9.11
N VAL A 3 12.04 50.07 -9.44
CA VAL A 3 10.80 50.39 -8.72
C VAL A 3 10.58 49.27 -7.72
N THR A 4 10.87 49.55 -6.45
CA THR A 4 10.53 48.67 -5.33
C THR A 4 9.06 48.87 -4.98
N LEU A 5 8.24 47.83 -5.14
CA LEU A 5 6.86 47.80 -4.66
C LEU A 5 6.84 47.56 -3.14
N PRO A 6 5.96 48.23 -2.37
CA PRO A 6 5.84 48.02 -0.94
C PRO A 6 5.15 46.69 -0.62
N SER A 7 5.80 45.88 0.23
CA SER A 7 5.24 44.65 0.80
C SER A 7 4.16 44.99 1.83
N THR A 8 2.89 44.77 1.48
CA THR A 8 1.77 44.81 2.43
C THR A 8 1.83 43.61 3.38
N PRO A 9 1.63 43.78 4.69
CA PRO A 9 1.53 42.64 5.61
C PRO A 9 0.22 41.89 5.35
N VAL A 10 0.33 40.57 5.11
CA VAL A 10 -0.82 39.67 5.04
C VAL A 10 -1.34 39.48 6.47
N SER A 11 -2.40 40.20 6.85
CA SER A 11 -3.14 39.94 8.08
C SER A 11 -3.74 38.54 8.02
N THR A 12 -3.14 37.61 8.75
CA THR A 12 -3.71 36.30 9.04
C THR A 12 -4.94 36.49 9.93
N LEU A 13 -6.13 36.48 9.32
CA LEU A 13 -7.39 36.37 10.05
C LEU A 13 -7.39 35.04 10.81
N ALA A 14 -7.45 35.09 12.13
CA ALA A 14 -7.66 33.91 12.96
C ALA A 14 -9.00 33.24 12.58
N PRO A 15 -9.07 31.89 12.53
CA PRO A 15 -10.34 31.21 12.31
C PRO A 15 -11.32 31.54 13.47
N PRO A 16 -12.63 31.61 13.19
CA PRO A 16 -13.62 31.94 14.21
C PRO A 16 -13.61 30.89 15.34
N PRO A 17 -13.91 31.28 16.59
CA PRO A 17 -14.03 30.32 17.67
C PRO A 17 -15.15 29.32 17.37
N SER A 18 -14.84 28.03 17.48
CA SER A 18 -15.83 26.95 17.40
C SER A 18 -17.00 27.24 18.34
N PRO A 19 -18.25 27.00 17.92
CA PRO A 19 -19.41 27.24 18.77
C PRO A 19 -19.32 26.35 20.02
N VAL A 20 -19.21 26.98 21.18
CA VAL A 20 -19.33 26.34 22.49
C VAL A 20 -20.82 26.13 22.74
N THR A 21 -21.35 24.96 22.41
CA THR A 21 -22.71 24.60 22.80
C THR A 21 -22.70 24.11 24.25
N ASN A 22 -23.10 25.02 25.15
CA ASN A 22 -23.51 24.71 26.52
C ASN A 22 -24.67 23.71 26.52
N GLY A 23 -24.66 22.85 27.53
CA GLY A 23 -25.35 21.57 27.54
C GLY A 23 -26.88 21.60 27.48
N THR A 24 -27.40 20.59 26.80
CA THR A 24 -28.65 19.90 27.14
C THR A 24 -28.38 18.41 27.04
N ALA A 25 -28.62 17.68 28.13
CA ALA A 25 -28.46 16.24 28.21
C ALA A 25 -29.37 15.53 27.21
N LEU A 26 -28.78 14.92 26.18
CA LEU A 26 -29.39 13.96 25.28
C LEU A 26 -28.46 12.75 25.24
N THR A 27 -28.85 11.71 26.00
CA THR A 27 -28.39 10.31 25.92
C THR A 27 -26.95 10.11 25.44
N THR A 28 -26.03 9.92 26.38
CA THR A 28 -24.65 9.48 26.12
C THR A 28 -24.64 8.06 25.54
N THR A 29 -25.02 7.90 24.27
CA THR A 29 -24.43 6.87 23.45
C THR A 29 -23.10 7.45 22.98
N PRO A 30 -21.95 6.89 23.42
CA PRO A 30 -20.68 7.31 22.85
C PRO A 30 -20.78 7.16 21.33
N SER A 31 -20.49 8.24 20.59
CA SER A 31 -20.35 8.19 19.14
C SER A 31 -19.52 6.95 18.79
N PRO A 32 -20.04 6.00 17.98
CA PRO A 32 -19.26 4.83 17.58
C PRO A 32 -18.05 5.22 16.74
N CYS A 33 -18.04 6.45 16.20
CA CYS A 33 -16.97 7.00 15.40
C CYS A 33 -15.78 7.43 16.27
N GLN A 34 -14.62 6.87 15.97
CA GLN A 34 -13.31 7.12 16.58
C GLN A 34 -12.53 8.19 15.81
N ASN A 35 -11.39 8.62 16.36
CA ASN A 35 -10.41 9.49 15.69
C ASN A 35 -10.99 10.79 15.08
N GLY A 36 -12.00 11.39 15.72
CA GLY A 36 -12.64 12.62 15.23
C GLY A 36 -13.66 12.41 14.11
N GLY A 37 -14.11 11.17 13.87
CA GLY A 37 -15.22 10.87 12.97
C GLY A 37 -16.55 11.46 13.46
N VAL A 38 -17.38 11.93 12.54
CA VAL A 38 -18.70 12.50 12.83
C VAL A 38 -19.79 11.50 12.42
N SER A 39 -20.68 11.16 13.35
CA SER A 39 -21.85 10.34 13.03
C SER A 39 -22.87 11.14 12.23
N VAL A 40 -23.22 10.65 11.04
CA VAL A 40 -24.24 11.21 10.15
C VAL A 40 -25.21 10.09 9.81
N ASN A 41 -26.46 10.18 10.28
CA ASN A 41 -27.50 9.17 10.09
C ASN A 41 -27.08 7.74 10.49
N GLY A 42 -26.27 7.59 11.54
CA GLY A 42 -25.79 6.29 12.03
C GLY A 42 -24.57 5.73 11.28
N ALA A 43 -24.03 6.45 10.29
CA ALA A 43 -22.77 6.12 9.62
C ALA A 43 -21.68 7.13 9.99
N CYS A 44 -20.44 6.68 10.12
CA CYS A 44 -19.33 7.56 10.46
C CYS A 44 -18.73 8.22 9.20
N LYS A 45 -18.72 9.56 9.20
CA LYS A 45 -17.93 10.35 8.26
C LYS A 45 -16.53 10.54 8.84
N CYS A 46 -15.55 9.87 8.25
CA CYS A 46 -14.17 9.91 8.74
C CYS A 46 -13.39 11.15 8.26
N PRO A 47 -12.55 11.74 9.14
CA PRO A 47 -11.64 12.80 8.74
C PRO A 47 -10.53 12.27 7.82
N SER A 48 -9.88 13.18 7.09
CA SER A 48 -8.71 12.84 6.26
C SER A 48 -7.65 12.10 7.08
N GLY A 49 -7.13 11.01 6.56
CA GLY A 49 -6.19 10.18 7.30
C GLY A 49 -6.85 9.08 8.14
N TYR A 50 -8.18 8.88 8.08
CA TYR A 50 -8.88 7.80 8.78
C TYR A 50 -9.96 7.12 7.92
N ASN A 51 -10.24 5.85 8.25
CA ASN A 51 -11.18 4.97 7.57
C ASN A 51 -11.72 3.89 8.53
N GLY A 52 -12.60 3.01 8.05
CA GLY A 52 -13.30 1.99 8.81
C GLY A 52 -14.72 2.44 9.12
N ILE A 53 -15.60 1.48 9.43
CA ILE A 53 -17.01 1.71 9.79
C ILE A 53 -17.14 2.74 10.91
N ASN A 54 -16.15 2.75 11.81
CA ASN A 54 -16.07 3.59 12.98
C ASN A 54 -14.86 4.53 12.93
N CYS A 55 -14.27 4.79 11.76
CA CYS A 55 -13.05 5.62 11.63
C CYS A 55 -11.85 5.14 12.48
N GLN A 56 -11.82 3.87 12.83
CA GLN A 56 -10.82 3.27 13.70
C GLN A 56 -9.48 3.01 13.00
N LEU A 57 -9.48 3.00 11.66
CA LEU A 57 -8.32 2.65 10.85
C LEU A 57 -7.61 3.93 10.44
N LYS A 58 -6.35 4.08 10.83
CA LYS A 58 -5.51 5.18 10.34
C LYS A 58 -5.14 4.92 8.89
N GLN A 59 -5.41 5.90 8.04
CA GLN A 59 -5.06 5.95 6.64
C GLN A 59 -3.60 6.43 6.60
N ASP A 60 -2.64 5.51 6.76
CA ASP A 60 -1.23 5.88 6.69
C ASP A 60 -0.89 6.30 5.25
N ALA A 61 -0.74 7.60 5.06
CA ALA A 61 -0.29 8.17 3.78
C ALA A 61 1.16 7.79 3.43
N ASP A 62 1.87 7.13 4.36
CA ASP A 62 3.28 6.75 4.20
C ASP A 62 3.50 5.25 4.42
N LEU A 63 2.58 4.42 3.92
CA LEU A 63 2.73 2.95 3.93
C LEU A 63 4.03 2.50 3.22
N CYS A 64 4.55 3.30 2.30
CA CYS A 64 5.83 3.03 1.62
C CYS A 64 7.07 3.42 2.43
N ARG A 65 6.96 4.13 3.56
CA ARG A 65 8.13 4.64 4.33
C ARG A 65 9.14 3.56 4.69
N ASN A 66 8.61 2.39 5.08
CA ASN A 66 9.40 1.26 5.57
C ASN A 66 9.47 0.10 4.56
N ILE A 67 8.78 0.21 3.42
CA ILE A 67 8.81 -0.83 2.39
C ILE A 67 10.00 -0.59 1.46
N ARG A 68 10.79 -1.64 1.27
CA ARG A 68 11.98 -1.63 0.41
C ARG A 68 11.81 -2.64 -0.72
N CYS A 69 11.22 -2.19 -1.82
CA CYS A 69 11.18 -2.99 -3.05
C CYS A 69 12.61 -3.18 -3.59
N ARG A 70 13.00 -4.43 -3.80
CA ARG A 70 14.27 -4.86 -4.37
C ARG A 70 14.21 -4.76 -5.90
N ASN A 71 15.37 -4.96 -6.53
CA ASN A 71 15.50 -5.09 -7.98
C ASN A 71 14.81 -3.97 -8.78
N TYR A 72 14.96 -2.73 -8.30
CA TYR A 72 14.38 -1.53 -8.91
C TYR A 72 12.85 -1.55 -9.00
N GLY A 73 12.17 -2.31 -8.13
CA GLY A 73 10.73 -2.25 -7.92
C GLY A 73 10.32 -0.91 -7.32
N VAL A 74 9.08 -0.48 -7.61
CA VAL A 74 8.53 0.80 -7.14
C VAL A 74 7.44 0.52 -6.11
N CYS A 75 7.56 1.09 -4.91
CA CYS A 75 6.48 1.01 -3.93
C CYS A 75 5.31 1.89 -4.36
N ALA A 76 4.11 1.33 -4.40
CA ALA A 76 2.89 2.03 -4.72
C ALA A 76 1.84 1.76 -3.65
N ILE A 77 1.07 2.78 -3.30
CA ILE A 77 -0.09 2.63 -2.41
C ILE A 77 -1.31 2.32 -3.29
N ARG A 78 -2.01 1.23 -3.00
CA ARG A 78 -3.27 0.85 -3.66
C ARG A 78 -4.41 0.84 -2.65
N LYS A 79 -5.65 0.98 -3.15
CA LYS A 79 -6.87 0.91 -2.34
C LYS A 79 -7.79 -0.16 -2.93
N PRO A 80 -7.55 -1.45 -2.65
CA PRO A 80 -8.37 -2.52 -3.19
C PRO A 80 -9.82 -2.46 -2.69
N ASN A 81 -10.06 -1.94 -1.47
CA ASN A 81 -11.41 -1.81 -0.90
C ASN A 81 -11.49 -0.68 0.16
N VAL A 82 -11.57 -1.08 1.44
CA VAL A 82 -11.76 -0.22 2.62
C VAL A 82 -10.43 0.19 3.23
N LEU A 83 -9.29 -0.38 2.82
CA LEU A 83 -7.98 -0.04 3.37
C LEU A 83 -7.01 0.28 2.25
N TYR A 84 -6.05 1.16 2.56
CA TYR A 84 -4.89 1.36 1.72
C TYR A 84 -3.87 0.29 2.08
N GLU A 85 -3.23 -0.27 1.06
CA GLU A 85 -2.12 -1.20 1.18
C GLU A 85 -0.93 -0.63 0.39
N ALA A 86 0.29 -0.91 0.84
CA ALA A 86 1.46 -0.66 0.02
C ALA A 86 1.92 -1.97 -0.63
N VAL A 87 2.22 -1.88 -1.93
CA VAL A 87 2.61 -3.01 -2.76
C VAL A 87 3.82 -2.62 -3.60
N CYS A 88 4.74 -3.57 -3.82
CA CYS A 88 5.84 -3.38 -4.74
C CYS A 88 5.43 -3.70 -6.18
N LEU A 89 5.60 -2.74 -7.07
CA LEU A 89 5.47 -2.92 -8.52
C LEU A 89 6.80 -3.42 -9.07
N CYS A 90 6.85 -4.70 -9.44
CA CYS A 90 8.06 -5.32 -9.93
C CYS A 90 8.32 -4.99 -11.39
N ARG A 91 9.60 -4.81 -11.74
CA ARG A 91 10.03 -4.74 -13.14
C ARG A 91 9.91 -6.13 -13.78
N ALA A 92 9.88 -6.15 -15.11
CA ALA A 92 9.99 -7.39 -15.87
C ALA A 92 11.20 -8.20 -15.37
N ASN A 93 11.05 -9.53 -15.31
CA ASN A 93 12.00 -10.48 -14.76
C ASN A 93 12.09 -10.57 -13.21
N PHE A 94 11.25 -9.85 -12.48
CA PHE A 94 11.27 -9.87 -11.01
C PHE A 94 9.87 -10.11 -10.43
N SER A 95 9.83 -10.82 -9.30
CA SER A 95 8.60 -11.21 -8.60
C SER A 95 8.83 -11.27 -7.08
N GLY A 96 7.77 -11.56 -6.32
CA GLY A 96 7.79 -11.57 -4.85
C GLY A 96 7.19 -10.30 -4.24
N GLU A 97 6.88 -10.37 -2.95
CA GLU A 97 6.22 -9.27 -2.20
C GLU A 97 7.05 -7.99 -2.25
N TYR A 98 8.37 -8.12 -2.26
CA TYR A 98 9.32 -7.02 -2.35
C TYR A 98 10.14 -7.06 -3.64
N CYS A 99 9.67 -7.75 -4.69
CA CYS A 99 10.42 -7.95 -5.93
C CYS A 99 11.81 -8.57 -5.73
N GLU A 100 11.99 -9.34 -4.67
CA GLU A 100 13.26 -9.95 -4.28
C GLU A 100 13.64 -11.14 -5.15
N GLN A 101 12.66 -11.74 -5.82
CA GLN A 101 12.84 -12.93 -6.63
C GLN A 101 13.15 -12.53 -8.06
N GLN A 102 14.17 -13.17 -8.62
CA GLN A 102 14.56 -13.01 -10.01
C GLN A 102 14.03 -14.21 -10.81
N GLY A 103 12.99 -14.00 -11.60
CA GLY A 103 12.41 -15.01 -12.48
C GLY A 103 12.56 -14.57 -13.93
N THR A 104 13.22 -15.36 -14.76
CA THR A 104 13.32 -15.09 -16.21
C THR A 104 11.92 -15.09 -16.84
N PRO A 105 11.44 -13.97 -17.40
CA PRO A 105 10.26 -13.92 -18.22
C PRO A 105 10.61 -14.63 -19.53
N GLY A 106 9.79 -15.62 -19.86
CA GLY A 106 9.63 -16.04 -21.24
C GLY A 106 10.25 -17.35 -21.66
N TYR A 107 11.19 -17.98 -20.93
CA TYR A 107 11.71 -19.28 -21.34
C TYR A 107 12.47 -20.05 -20.24
N CYS A 108 12.41 -21.37 -20.35
CA CYS A 108 13.26 -22.29 -19.62
C CYS A 108 14.66 -22.34 -20.24
N SER A 109 15.68 -22.16 -19.41
CA SER A 109 17.09 -22.38 -19.77
C SER A 109 17.64 -23.59 -19.02
N THR A 110 18.77 -24.13 -19.50
CA THR A 110 19.45 -25.29 -18.91
C THR A 110 19.84 -25.12 -17.44
N SER A 111 19.81 -23.91 -16.88
CA SER A 111 20.13 -23.59 -15.48
C SER A 111 19.03 -22.82 -14.73
N SER A 112 17.79 -22.82 -15.24
CA SER A 112 16.68 -22.05 -14.67
C SER A 112 16.19 -22.62 -13.33
N CYS A 113 16.26 -23.92 -13.12
CA CYS A 113 15.80 -24.58 -11.89
C CYS A 113 16.94 -25.40 -11.26
N MET A 114 17.00 -25.43 -9.93
CA MET A 114 18.03 -26.10 -9.13
C MET A 114 17.49 -27.39 -8.52
N ASN A 115 18.40 -28.20 -7.95
CA ASN A 115 18.05 -29.39 -7.17
C ASN A 115 17.18 -30.42 -7.92
N GLY A 116 17.36 -30.53 -9.24
CA GLY A 116 16.61 -31.47 -10.08
C GLY A 116 15.17 -31.05 -10.36
N ALA A 117 14.80 -29.79 -10.08
CA ALA A 117 13.49 -29.25 -10.41
C ALA A 117 13.27 -29.12 -11.92
N ALA A 118 12.06 -29.43 -12.35
CA ALA A 118 11.66 -29.28 -13.75
C ALA A 118 11.25 -27.84 -14.03
N CYS A 119 11.75 -27.26 -15.12
CA CYS A 119 11.29 -25.96 -15.58
C CYS A 119 10.06 -26.13 -16.47
N ARG A 120 9.02 -25.33 -16.23
CA ARG A 120 7.83 -25.25 -17.08
C ARG A 120 7.63 -23.85 -17.61
N GLU A 121 7.04 -23.78 -18.80
CA GLU A 121 6.65 -22.54 -19.44
C GLU A 121 5.14 -22.48 -19.55
N GLU A 122 4.58 -21.29 -19.36
CA GLU A 122 3.16 -21.00 -19.50
C GLU A 122 2.98 -19.77 -20.39
N VAL A 123 2.13 -19.91 -21.41
CA VAL A 123 1.80 -18.84 -22.36
C VAL A 123 0.35 -18.42 -22.11
N ILE A 124 0.15 -17.17 -21.68
CA ILE A 124 -1.17 -16.58 -21.48
C ILE A 124 -1.28 -15.34 -22.37
N GLY A 125 -2.02 -15.45 -23.46
CA GLY A 125 -2.12 -14.39 -24.48
C GLY A 125 -0.77 -14.10 -25.14
N ALA A 126 -0.31 -12.84 -25.07
CA ALA A 126 1.00 -12.43 -25.58
C ALA A 126 2.13 -12.55 -24.52
N THR A 127 1.80 -12.98 -23.30
CA THR A 127 2.75 -13.08 -22.20
C THR A 127 3.26 -14.52 -22.08
N ARG A 128 4.57 -14.68 -21.96
CA ARG A 128 5.22 -15.97 -21.72
C ARG A 128 5.96 -15.92 -20.40
N THR A 129 5.74 -16.93 -19.57
CA THR A 129 6.24 -17.02 -18.20
C THR A 129 6.90 -18.38 -18.01
N ALA A 130 7.96 -18.44 -17.20
CA ALA A 130 8.64 -19.68 -16.85
C ALA A 130 8.71 -19.83 -15.33
N TYR A 131 8.48 -21.04 -14.82
CA TYR A 131 8.50 -21.35 -13.39
C TYR A 131 9.10 -22.75 -13.14
N CYS A 132 9.49 -23.02 -11.89
CA CYS A 132 10.10 -24.29 -11.50
C CYS A 132 9.14 -25.15 -10.66
N ASP A 133 8.98 -26.41 -11.06
CA ASP A 133 8.32 -27.44 -10.25
C ASP A 133 9.31 -28.00 -9.23
N CYS A 134 9.16 -27.58 -7.97
CA CYS A 134 10.08 -28.00 -6.93
C CYS A 134 9.82 -29.44 -6.47
N PRO A 135 10.87 -30.29 -6.39
CA PRO A 135 10.76 -31.61 -5.81
C PRO A 135 10.50 -31.52 -4.29
N LEU A 136 9.98 -32.61 -3.73
CA LEU A 136 9.71 -32.71 -2.29
C LEU A 136 10.95 -32.33 -1.48
N GLY A 137 10.75 -31.44 -0.49
CA GLY A 137 11.82 -30.93 0.36
C GLY A 137 12.55 -29.70 -0.19
N TYR A 138 12.10 -29.11 -1.31
CA TYR A 138 12.68 -27.88 -1.87
C TYR A 138 11.62 -26.79 -2.11
N ARG A 139 12.05 -25.52 -2.02
CA ARG A 139 11.24 -24.31 -2.28
C ARG A 139 12.09 -23.18 -2.84
N GLY A 140 11.45 -22.10 -3.26
CA GLY A 140 12.08 -20.94 -3.91
C GLY A 140 11.81 -20.91 -5.40
N VAL A 141 12.05 -19.76 -6.05
CA VAL A 141 11.71 -19.59 -7.47
C VAL A 141 12.53 -20.51 -8.37
N LYS A 142 13.75 -20.86 -7.95
CA LYS A 142 14.59 -21.83 -8.63
C LYS A 142 14.66 -23.15 -7.86
N CYS A 143 13.81 -23.37 -6.85
CA CYS A 143 13.87 -24.53 -5.97
C CYS A 143 15.20 -24.67 -5.23
N GLU A 144 15.83 -23.55 -4.89
CA GLU A 144 17.17 -23.46 -4.31
C GLU A 144 17.23 -23.76 -2.79
N ASN A 145 16.12 -23.58 -2.08
CA ASN A 145 16.08 -23.70 -0.62
C ASN A 145 15.53 -25.06 -0.19
N ARG A 146 16.20 -25.73 0.77
CA ARG A 146 15.66 -26.95 1.41
C ARG A 146 14.60 -26.61 2.46
N ILE A 147 13.61 -27.48 2.56
CA ILE A 147 12.60 -27.48 3.62
C ILE A 147 13.07 -28.53 4.64
N TYR A 148 13.40 -28.07 5.85
CA TYR A 148 13.87 -28.88 6.99
C TYR A 148 12.76 -29.05 8.03
#